data_AF-A0A1G0HWM2-F1
#
_entry.id   AF-A0A1G0HWM2-F1
#
_cell.length_a   1.000
_cell.length_b   1.000
_cell.length_c   1.000
_cell.angle_alpha   90.00
_cell.angle_beta   90.00
_cell.angle_gamma   90.00
#
_symmetry.space_group_name_H-M   'P 1'
#
loop_
_entity.id
_entity.type
_entity.pdbx_description
1 polymer ?
#
loop_
_entity_poly.entity_id
_entity_poly.type
_entity_poly.pdbx_seq_one_letter_code
_entity_poly.pdbx_strand_id
1 'polypeptide(L)'
;MDITGIGTAAEAAKGIIGMFFPDKTESEKNQLAASLALIQAQTDINKVEAGNPSVFVSGWRPAIGWICGAGCAWNWVGLPIAKAAMLIAGHPVSLSPADMSEMMPLLLGMLGLGGLRTAEKISGVAAR
;
A
#
# COMPACT_ATOMS: atom_id res chain seq x y z
N MET A 1 -33.35 -24.30 -43.46
CA MET A 1 -33.31 -25.53 -42.63
C MET A 1 -31.86 -25.93 -42.56
N ASP A 2 -31.17 -25.56 -41.47
CA ASP A 2 -29.76 -25.87 -41.30
C ASP A 2 -29.58 -27.37 -41.05
N ILE A 3 -29.13 -28.08 -42.08
CA ILE A 3 -29.16 -29.54 -42.22
C ILE A 3 -28.21 -30.29 -41.27
N THR A 4 -27.53 -29.62 -40.36
CA THR A 4 -26.57 -30.27 -39.46
C THR A 4 -26.82 -30.07 -37.97
N GLY A 5 -27.75 -29.22 -37.53
CA GLY A 5 -27.97 -28.97 -36.08
C GLY A 5 -26.75 -28.40 -35.33
N ILE A 6 -25.62 -28.19 -36.03
CA ILE A 6 -24.38 -27.63 -35.50
C ILE A 6 -24.56 -26.13 -35.26
N GLY A 7 -25.36 -25.42 -36.07
CA GLY A 7 -25.68 -24.01 -35.86
C GLY A 7 -26.45 -23.76 -34.55
N THR A 8 -27.49 -24.56 -34.30
CA THR A 8 -28.28 -24.52 -33.05
C THR A 8 -27.45 -24.97 -31.84
N ALA A 9 -26.55 -25.94 -32.01
CA ALA A 9 -25.64 -26.36 -30.95
C ALA A 9 -24.57 -25.29 -30.64
N ALA A 10 -24.10 -24.56 -31.66
CA ALA A 10 -23.16 -23.45 -31.48
C ALA A 10 -23.80 -22.24 -30.81
N GLU A 11 -25.07 -21.93 -31.10
CA GLU A 11 -25.82 -20.90 -30.37
C GLU A 11 -26.09 -21.30 -28.92
N ALA A 12 -26.49 -22.56 -28.68
CA ALA A 12 -26.67 -23.07 -27.32
C ALA A 12 -25.34 -23.05 -26.53
N ALA A 13 -24.23 -23.43 -27.16
CA ALA A 13 -22.90 -23.36 -26.54
C ALA A 13 -22.51 -21.92 -26.19
N LYS A 14 -22.76 -20.94 -27.07
CA LYS A 14 -22.53 -19.52 -26.77
C LYS A 14 -23.41 -19.01 -25.62
N GLY A 15 -24.69 -19.43 -25.57
CA GLY A 15 -25.60 -19.09 -24.47
C GLY A 15 -25.17 -19.70 -23.14
N ILE A 16 -24.67 -20.95 -23.14
CA ILE A 16 -24.17 -21.62 -21.93
C ILE A 16 -22.83 -21.05 -21.48
N ILE A 17 -21.92 -20.73 -22.42
CA ILE A 17 -20.66 -20.04 -22.12
C ILE A 17 -20.96 -18.65 -21.52
N GLY A 18 -21.95 -17.92 -22.04
CA GLY A 18 -22.41 -16.66 -21.46
C GLY A 18 -23.07 -16.80 -20.09
N MET A 19 -23.73 -17.94 -19.81
CA MET A 19 -24.36 -18.21 -18.51
C MET A 19 -23.36 -18.69 -17.44
N PHE A 20 -22.30 -19.41 -17.84
CA PHE A 20 -21.25 -19.89 -16.93
C PHE A 20 -20.08 -18.89 -16.75
N PHE A 21 -19.80 -18.04 -17.75
CA PHE A 21 -18.80 -16.97 -17.69
C PHE A 21 -19.40 -15.57 -17.98
N PRO A 22 -20.43 -15.11 -17.25
CA PRO A 22 -20.94 -13.75 -17.41
C PRO A 22 -19.94 -12.75 -16.80
N ASP A 23 -19.45 -11.80 -17.61
CA ASP A 23 -18.98 -10.42 -17.32
C ASP A 23 -18.21 -10.08 -16.01
N LYS A 24 -17.70 -11.07 -15.27
CA LYS A 24 -16.85 -10.80 -14.10
C LYS A 24 -15.58 -10.04 -14.51
N THR A 25 -15.09 -10.27 -15.73
CA THR A 25 -13.90 -9.58 -16.25
C THR A 25 -14.17 -8.13 -16.64
N GLU A 26 -15.36 -7.73 -17.10
CA GLU A 26 -15.63 -6.31 -17.42
C GLU A 26 -15.88 -5.48 -16.16
N SER A 27 -16.63 -6.03 -15.18
CA SER A 27 -16.82 -5.36 -13.89
C SER A 27 -15.50 -5.19 -13.13
N GLU A 28 -14.66 -6.23 -13.08
CA GLU A 28 -13.32 -6.14 -12.50
C GLU A 28 -12.42 -5.17 -13.28
N LYS A 29 -12.50 -5.12 -14.62
CA LYS A 29 -11.77 -4.14 -15.43
C LYS A 29 -12.21 -2.71 -15.13
N ASN A 30 -13.50 -2.46 -14.95
CA ASN A 30 -14.01 -1.13 -14.62
C ASN A 30 -13.60 -0.70 -13.20
N GLN A 31 -13.63 -1.61 -12.23
CA GLN A 31 -13.12 -1.34 -10.88
C GLN A 31 -11.60 -1.11 -10.87
N LEU A 32 -10.85 -1.86 -11.68
CA LEU A 32 -9.42 -1.67 -11.85
C LEU A 32 -9.11 -0.33 -12.54
N ALA A 33 -9.88 0.05 -13.57
CA ALA A 33 -9.74 1.33 -14.25
C ALA A 33 -10.04 2.51 -13.31
N ALA A 34 -11.09 2.42 -12.49
CA ALA A 34 -11.43 3.45 -11.51
C ALA A 34 -10.34 3.60 -10.44
N SER A 35 -9.81 2.48 -9.92
CA SER A 35 -8.72 2.52 -8.94
C SER A 35 -7.40 3.03 -9.53
N LEU A 36 -7.08 2.68 -10.79
CA LEU A 36 -5.93 3.22 -11.50
C LEU A 36 -6.05 4.73 -11.73
N ALA A 37 -7.23 5.23 -12.09
CA ALA A 37 -7.46 6.66 -12.27
C ALA A 37 -7.22 7.46 -10.96
N LEU A 38 -7.65 6.92 -9.82
CA LEU A 38 -7.37 7.53 -8.51
C LEU A 38 -5.88 7.52 -8.15
N ILE A 39 -5.17 6.41 -8.41
CA ILE A 39 -3.73 6.31 -8.18
C ILE A 39 -2.97 7.28 -9.09
N GLN A 40 -3.40 7.40 -10.35
CA GLN A 40 -2.81 8.31 -11.32
C GLN A 40 -2.97 9.77 -10.87
N ALA A 41 -4.18 10.16 -10.46
CA ALA A 41 -4.44 11.50 -9.92
C ALA A 41 -3.57 11.82 -8.69
N GLN A 42 -3.45 10.87 -7.76
CA GLN A 42 -2.57 11.04 -6.58
C GLN A 42 -1.09 11.18 -6.99
N THR A 43 -0.65 10.40 -7.99
CA THR A 43 0.73 10.44 -8.50
C THR A 43 1.04 11.78 -9.16
N ASP A 44 0.10 12.34 -9.91
CA ASP A 44 0.28 13.61 -10.60
C ASP A 44 0.29 14.79 -9.61
N ILE A 45 -0.55 14.76 -8.58
CA ILE A 45 -0.47 15.72 -7.45
C ILE A 45 0.91 15.62 -6.78
N ASN A 46 1.35 14.40 -6.46
CA ASN A 46 2.65 14.19 -5.80
C ASN A 46 3.83 14.68 -6.65
N LYS A 47 3.77 14.56 -7.98
CA LYS A 47 4.80 15.09 -8.89
C LYS A 47 4.83 16.61 -8.89
N VAL A 48 3.66 17.25 -8.91
CA VAL A 48 3.55 18.72 -8.86
C VAL A 48 4.03 19.26 -7.51
N GLU A 49 3.68 18.59 -6.41
CA GLU A 49 4.16 18.94 -5.07
C GLU A 49 5.69 18.75 -4.93
N ALA A 50 6.22 17.66 -5.47
CA ALA A 50 7.66 17.39 -5.46
C ALA A 50 8.46 18.39 -6.31
N GLY A 51 7.88 18.89 -7.41
CA GLY A 51 8.48 19.93 -8.25
C GLY A 51 8.33 21.35 -7.70
N ASN A 52 7.61 21.54 -6.59
CA ASN A 52 7.39 22.87 -6.02
C ASN A 52 8.69 23.44 -5.43
N PRO A 53 9.07 24.70 -5.75
CA PRO A 53 10.28 25.33 -5.24
C PRO A 53 10.28 25.54 -3.72
N SER A 54 9.11 25.50 -3.07
CA SER A 54 9.00 25.56 -1.61
C SER A 54 9.42 24.23 -0.97
N VAL A 55 10.52 24.26 -0.21
CA VAL A 55 11.05 23.11 0.55
C VAL A 55 10.01 22.56 1.55
N PHE A 56 9.10 23.38 2.04
CA PHE A 56 8.00 22.93 2.90
C PHE A 56 6.94 22.11 2.15
N VAL A 57 6.75 22.35 0.86
CA VAL A 57 5.76 21.64 0.02
C VAL A 57 6.37 20.40 -0.64
N SER A 58 7.60 20.48 -1.14
CA SER A 58 8.29 19.33 -1.76
C SER A 58 8.96 18.41 -0.74
N GLY A 59 9.33 18.94 0.43
CA GLY A 59 10.17 18.24 1.41
C GLY A 59 9.44 17.49 2.52
N TRP A 60 8.13 17.69 2.72
CA TRP A 60 7.42 17.06 3.84
C TRP A 60 7.39 15.52 3.75
N ARG A 61 7.23 14.97 2.53
CA ARG A 61 7.26 13.52 2.27
C ARG A 61 8.64 12.92 2.60
N PRO A 62 9.77 13.43 2.06
CA PRO A 62 11.10 13.02 2.49
C PRO A 62 11.33 13.21 3.99
N ALA A 63 10.92 14.34 4.59
CA ALA A 63 11.19 14.64 5.99
C ALA A 63 10.61 13.59 6.94
N ILE A 64 9.37 13.15 6.71
CA ILE A 64 8.76 12.07 7.50
C ILE A 64 9.55 10.76 7.34
N GLY A 65 9.98 10.44 6.12
CA GLY A 65 10.82 9.26 5.86
C GLY A 65 12.17 9.32 6.58
N TRP A 66 12.82 10.48 6.59
CA TRP A 66 14.08 10.68 7.31
C TRP A 66 13.91 10.59 8.82
N ILE A 67 12.83 11.16 9.39
CA ILE A 67 12.55 11.08 10.83
C ILE A 67 12.27 9.63 11.23
N CYS A 68 11.43 8.91 10.47
CA CYS A 68 11.16 7.51 10.74
C CYS A 68 12.43 6.66 10.56
N GLY A 69 13.20 6.88 9.49
CA GLY A 69 14.45 6.18 9.23
C GLY A 69 15.49 6.42 10.33
N ALA A 70 15.62 7.66 10.81
CA ALA A 70 16.49 8.02 11.92
C ALA A 70 16.05 7.38 13.24
N GLY A 71 14.74 7.35 13.53
CA GLY A 71 14.20 6.67 14.72
C GLY A 71 14.48 5.16 14.70
N CYS A 72 14.25 4.51 13.57
CA CYS A 72 14.60 3.11 13.34
C CYS A 72 16.11 2.86 13.47
N ALA A 73 16.94 3.69 12.84
CA ALA A 73 18.40 3.60 12.91
C ALA A 73 18.90 3.79 14.34
N TRP A 74 18.32 4.71 15.11
CA TRP A 74 18.67 4.88 16.52
C TRP A 74 18.32 3.63 17.34
N ASN A 75 17.12 3.07 17.17
CA ASN A 75 16.69 1.95 18.00
C ASN A 75 17.50 0.66 17.73
N TRP A 76 17.81 0.37 16.46
CA TRP A 76 18.50 -0.87 16.07
C TRP A 76 20.02 -0.75 15.93
N VAL A 77 20.56 0.44 15.67
CA VAL A 77 22.00 0.64 15.42
C VAL A 77 22.60 1.63 16.42
N GLY A 78 21.95 2.77 16.67
CA GLY A 78 22.45 3.79 17.59
C GLY A 78 22.51 3.33 19.04
N LEU A 79 21.45 2.69 19.54
CA LEU A 79 21.32 2.20 20.91
C LEU A 79 22.38 1.15 21.29
N PRO A 80 22.65 0.08 20.49
CA PRO A 80 23.71 -0.88 20.83
C PRO A 80 25.10 -0.25 20.79
N ILE A 81 25.38 0.66 19.84
CA ILE A 81 26.65 1.38 19.76
C ILE A 81 26.83 2.30 20.98
N ALA A 82 25.79 3.05 21.35
CA ALA A 82 25.81 3.91 22.53
C ALA A 82 26.01 3.10 23.82
N LYS A 83 25.33 1.96 23.97
CA LYS A 83 25.52 1.05 25.11
C LYS A 83 26.94 0.49 25.16
N ALA A 84 27.51 0.09 24.01
CA ALA A 84 28.89 -0.38 23.92
C ALA A 84 29.91 0.73 24.28
N ALA A 85 29.72 1.94 23.77
CA ALA A 85 30.56 3.09 24.08
C ALA A 85 30.51 3.47 25.57
N MET A 86 29.31 3.45 26.17
CA MET A 86 29.10 3.76 27.60
C MET A 86 29.70 2.69 28.52
N LEU A 87 29.65 1.42 28.10
CA LEU A 87 30.33 0.31 28.81
C LEU A 87 31.85 0.51 28.81
N ILE A 88 32.42 0.91 27.67
CA ILE A 88 33.86 1.19 27.53
C ILE A 88 34.27 2.43 28.33
N ALA A 89 33.40 3.45 28.40
CA ALA A 89 33.64 4.69 29.15
C ALA A 89 33.47 4.55 30.68
N GLY A 90 33.15 3.36 31.19
CA GLY A 90 33.05 3.10 32.63
C GLY A 90 31.81 3.69 33.33
N HIS A 91 30.87 4.24 32.56
CA HIS A 91 29.60 4.78 33.05
C HIS A 91 28.43 3.94 32.53
N PRO A 92 28.05 2.84 33.21
CA PRO A 92 26.95 1.99 32.78
C PRO A 92 25.62 2.72 33.00
N VAL A 93 25.19 3.52 32.02
CA VAL A 93 23.84 4.09 31.99
C VAL A 93 22.92 3.08 31.32
N SER A 94 21.82 2.77 32.00
CA SER A 94 20.72 2.00 31.42
C SER A 94 19.98 2.87 30.41
N LEU A 95 20.47 2.88 29.16
CA LEU A 95 19.73 3.46 28.05
C LEU A 95 18.55 2.54 27.74
N SER A 96 17.35 3.01 28.06
CA SER A 96 16.12 2.29 27.70
C SER A 96 15.98 2.27 26.17
N PRO A 97 15.58 1.13 25.57
CA PRO A 97 15.13 1.11 24.18
C PRO A 97 14.02 2.13 23.95
N ALA A 98 13.93 2.63 22.72
CA ALA A 98 12.77 3.44 22.33
C ALA A 98 11.50 2.58 22.46
N ASP A 99 10.43 3.16 22.99
CA ASP A 99 9.20 2.42 23.23
C ASP A 99 8.59 1.99 21.90
N MET A 100 8.44 0.68 21.72
CA MET A 100 7.83 0.07 20.55
C MET A 100 6.34 0.46 20.42
N SER A 101 5.71 0.89 21.52
CA SER A 101 4.34 1.42 21.53
C SER A 101 4.22 2.74 20.78
N GLU A 102 5.28 3.56 20.76
CA GLU A 102 5.35 4.83 20.01
C GLU A 102 5.87 4.66 18.58
N MET A 103 6.66 3.60 18.31
CA MET A 103 7.16 3.28 16.96
C MET A 103 6.11 2.60 16.07
N MET A 104 5.18 1.84 16.65
CA MET A 104 4.11 1.16 15.90
C MET A 104 3.19 2.12 15.14
N PRO A 105 2.73 3.25 15.71
CA PRO A 105 1.98 4.26 14.98
C PRO A 105 2.74 4.88 13.79
N LEU A 106 4.06 5.08 13.89
CA LEU A 106 4.89 5.59 12.80
C LEU A 106 5.03 4.59 11.65
N LEU A 107 5.28 3.31 11.96
CA LEU A 107 5.36 2.23 10.98
C LEU A 107 4.00 1.94 10.32
N LEU A 108 2.94 1.88 11.13
CA LEU A 108 1.57 1.69 10.65
C LEU A 108 1.06 2.91 9.88
N GLY A 109 1.48 4.13 10.23
CA GLY A 109 1.15 5.35 9.49
C GLY A 109 1.76 5.38 8.08
N MET A 110 2.97 4.85 7.89
CA MET A 110 3.56 4.70 6.55
C MET A 110 3.03 3.49 5.78
N LEU A 111 2.57 2.44 6.46
CA LEU A 111 1.76 1.36 5.88
C LEU A 111 0.27 1.78 5.69
N GLY A 112 -0.07 3.01 6.12
CA GLY A 112 -1.35 3.45 6.68
C GLY A 112 -2.55 3.59 5.75
N LEU A 113 -2.49 3.09 4.52
CA LEU A 113 -3.67 2.99 3.65
C LEU A 113 -3.75 1.66 2.87
N GLY A 114 -2.68 0.85 2.87
CA GLY A 114 -2.67 -0.48 2.23
C GLY A 114 -3.40 -1.55 3.07
N GLY A 115 -3.32 -1.43 4.40
CA GLY A 115 -4.00 -2.34 5.33
C GLY A 115 -5.52 -2.16 5.33
N LEU A 116 -6.01 -0.91 5.27
CA LEU A 116 -7.45 -0.61 5.26
C LEU A 116 -8.14 -1.17 4.00
N ARG A 117 -7.51 -1.05 2.82
CA ARG A 117 -8.03 -1.70 1.59
C ARG A 117 -8.01 -3.22 1.67
N THR A 118 -7.00 -3.81 2.31
CA THR A 118 -6.93 -5.26 2.52
C THR A 118 -8.02 -5.71 3.49
N ALA A 119 -8.26 -4.94 4.55
CA ALA A 119 -9.36 -5.16 5.49
C ALA A 119 -10.72 -5.02 4.79
N GLU A 120 -10.96 -3.98 4.00
CA GLU A 120 -12.21 -3.80 3.23
C GLU A 120 -12.46 -4.94 2.22
N LYS A 121 -11.39 -5.47 1.61
CA LYS A 121 -11.47 -6.61 0.69
C LYS A 121 -11.75 -7.93 1.41
N ILE A 122 -11.18 -8.13 2.60
CA ILE A 122 -11.46 -9.30 3.46
C ILE A 122 -12.87 -9.21 4.05
N SER A 123 -13.33 -8.01 4.42
CA SER A 123 -14.66 -7.76 4.97
C SER A 123 -15.77 -7.74 3.91
N GLY A 124 -15.44 -7.91 2.63
CA GLY A 124 -16.42 -7.97 1.53
C GLY A 124 -17.14 -6.64 1.26
N VAL A 125 -16.71 -5.54 1.86
CA VAL A 125 -17.32 -4.21 1.70
C VAL A 125 -16.89 -3.56 0.39
N ALA A 126 -15.69 -3.91 -0.11
CA ALA A 126 -15.17 -3.43 -1.40
C ALA A 126 -15.87 -4.03 -2.65
N ALA A 127 -16.87 -4.89 -2.47
CA ALA A 127 -17.61 -5.56 -3.56
C ALA A 127 -18.94 -4.87 -3.92
N ARG A 128 -19.14 -3.61 -3.54
CA ARG A 128 -20.33 -2.80 -3.91
C ARG A 128 -19.93 -1.48 -4.53
#